data_AF-A0A933R7Q2-F1
#
_entry.id   AF-A0A933R7Q2-F1
#
_cell.length_a   1.000
_cell.length_b   1.000
_cell.length_c   1.000
_cell.angle_alpha   90.00
_cell.angle_beta   90.00
_cell.angle_gamma   90.00
#
_symmetry.space_group_name_H-M   'P 1'
#
loop_
_entity.id
_entity.type
_entity.pdbx_description
1 polymer ?
#
loop_
_entity_poly.entity_id
_entity_poly.type
_entity_poly.pdbx_seq_one_letter_code
_entity_poly.pdbx_strand_id
1 'polypeptide(L)'
;MSAFFRPNARWFLNSDYSLIPLYVIMALPFTYRSIDAGIRAIDVRTLVDASRSLGAGWLTTLRRALLPNLGSALISSAFLTATVVLGEFTIARTLSKATFPTFSFDYFNRVGQGGIALALFTLVGTTALLGLLTLLTRSRHRRKLDTTLIGPPAMGVGSKGK
;
A
#
# COMPACT_ATOMS: atom_id res chain seq x y z
N MET A 1 34.48 18.93 13.27
CA MET A 1 33.85 17.63 13.60
C MET A 1 33.40 16.89 12.33
N SER A 2 34.30 16.69 11.35
CA SER A 2 33.98 16.13 10.02
C SER A 2 35.02 15.12 9.51
N ALA A 3 36.07 14.85 10.30
CA ALA A 3 37.19 13.99 9.90
C ALA A 3 37.06 12.52 10.37
N PHE A 4 36.21 12.24 11.37
CA PHE A 4 36.14 10.91 12.01
C PHE A 4 35.24 9.89 11.28
N PHE A 5 34.33 10.33 10.40
CA PHE A 5 33.43 9.43 9.67
C PHE A 5 33.96 8.99 8.29
N ARG A 6 35.00 9.64 7.76
CA ARG A 6 35.43 9.47 6.37
C ARG A 6 36.19 8.15 6.08
N PRO A 7 36.99 7.56 6.98
CA PRO A 7 37.71 6.31 6.67
C PRO A 7 36.77 5.09 6.73
N ASN A 8 35.97 5.01 7.79
CA ASN A 8 35.14 3.86 8.17
C ASN A 8 33.71 3.92 7.58
N ALA A 9 33.36 4.92 6.77
CA ALA A 9 32.16 4.84 5.93
C ALA A 9 32.45 4.17 4.58
N ARG A 10 33.67 4.30 4.05
CA ARG A 10 34.02 3.83 2.70
C ARG A 10 33.93 2.31 2.56
N TRP A 11 34.42 1.56 3.55
CA TRP A 11 34.33 0.09 3.56
C TRP A 11 32.87 -0.39 3.58
N PHE A 12 32.01 0.28 4.35
CA PHE A 12 30.59 -0.05 4.48
C PHE A 12 29.82 0.29 3.20
N LEU A 13 30.02 1.49 2.63
CA LEU A 13 29.39 1.92 1.39
C LEU A 13 29.82 1.08 0.17
N ASN A 14 31.06 0.57 0.18
CA ASN A 14 31.54 -0.29 -0.91
C ASN A 14 30.93 -1.71 -0.84
N SER A 15 30.51 -2.18 0.34
CA SER A 15 29.86 -3.49 0.50
C SER A 15 28.49 -3.55 -0.18
N ASP A 16 28.14 -4.68 -0.78
CA ASP A 16 26.83 -4.89 -1.42
C ASP A 16 25.66 -4.85 -0.41
N TYR A 17 25.96 -5.14 0.86
CA TYR A 17 24.98 -5.17 1.94
C TYR A 17 24.73 -3.80 2.60
N SER A 18 25.34 -2.74 2.08
CA SER A 18 25.23 -1.39 2.65
C SER A 18 23.80 -0.85 2.71
N LEU A 19 22.91 -1.36 1.85
CA LEU A 19 21.51 -0.94 1.76
C LEU A 19 20.63 -1.50 2.88
N ILE A 20 21.00 -2.64 3.47
CA ILE A 20 20.17 -3.34 4.47
C ILE A 20 19.77 -2.42 5.63
N PRO A 21 20.69 -1.77 6.37
CA PRO A 21 20.28 -0.96 7.51
C PRO A 21 19.49 0.29 7.10
N LEU A 22 19.73 0.85 5.90
CA LEU A 22 18.95 1.98 5.39
C LEU A 22 17.49 1.57 5.12
N TYR A 23 17.29 0.42 4.48
CA TYR A 23 15.96 -0.13 4.25
C TYR A 23 15.28 -0.61 5.53
N VAL A 24 16.03 -1.15 6.50
CA VAL A 24 15.47 -1.51 7.81
C VAL A 24 14.92 -0.27 8.52
N ILE A 25 15.70 0.82 8.62
CA ILE A 25 15.27 2.06 9.27
C ILE A 25 14.05 2.66 8.55
N MET A 26 14.06 2.65 7.21
CA MET A 26 12.94 3.13 6.41
C MET A 26 11.67 2.28 6.57
N ALA A 27 11.80 0.95 6.59
CA ALA A 27 10.68 0.02 6.68
C ALA A 27 10.07 -0.07 8.08
N LEU A 28 10.87 0.18 9.11
CA LEU A 28 10.51 0.07 10.53
C LEU A 28 9.16 0.69 10.90
N PRO A 29 8.84 1.96 10.54
CA PRO A 29 7.55 2.56 10.88
C PRO A 29 6.36 1.86 10.23
N PHE A 30 6.52 1.35 9.01
CA PHE A 30 5.47 0.66 8.27
C PHE A 30 5.20 -0.72 8.87
N THR A 31 6.26 -1.47 9.16
CA THR A 31 6.17 -2.76 9.84
C THR A 31 5.56 -2.60 11.22
N TYR A 32 6.02 -1.62 12.01
CA TYR A 32 5.48 -1.31 13.33
C TYR A 32 3.98 -1.00 13.26
N ARG A 33 3.57 -0.12 12.35
CA ARG A 33 2.15 0.25 12.18
C ARG A 33 1.27 -0.96 11.84
N SER A 34 1.76 -1.84 10.97
CA SER A 34 1.01 -3.05 10.59
C SER A 34 0.91 -4.04 11.76
N ILE A 35 1.99 -4.21 12.53
CA ILE A 35 1.99 -5.08 13.71
C ILE A 35 1.10 -4.50 14.82
N ASP A 36 1.17 -3.20 15.09
CA ASP A 36 0.30 -2.51 16.07
C ASP A 36 -1.18 -2.69 15.71
N ALA A 37 -1.54 -2.55 14.43
CA ALA A 37 -2.89 -2.84 13.97
C ALA A 37 -3.30 -4.31 14.21
N GLY A 38 -2.38 -5.26 13.97
CA GLY A 38 -2.61 -6.68 14.24
C GLY A 38 -2.79 -7.01 15.72
N ILE A 39 -1.98 -6.39 16.58
CA ILE A 39 -2.05 -6.53 18.04
C ILE A 39 -3.38 -6.00 18.56
N ARG A 40 -3.83 -4.84 18.06
CA ARG A 40 -5.13 -4.25 18.45
C ARG A 40 -6.33 -5.04 17.97
N ALA A 41 -6.17 -5.83 16.90
CA ALA A 41 -7.24 -6.66 16.35
C ALA A 41 -7.47 -7.96 17.14
N ILE A 42 -6.53 -8.37 17.99
CA ILE A 42 -6.63 -9.59 18.80
C ILE A 42 -6.61 -9.25 20.30
N ASP A 43 -7.31 -10.04 21.12
CA ASP A 43 -7.31 -9.88 22.58
C ASP A 43 -6.01 -10.43 23.20
N VAL A 44 -4.88 -9.75 22.95
CA VAL A 44 -3.54 -10.16 23.42
C VAL A 44 -3.53 -10.43 24.93
N ARG A 45 -4.24 -9.61 25.71
CA ARG A 45 -4.32 -9.78 27.16
C ARG A 45 -4.89 -11.14 27.55
N THR A 46 -6.02 -11.51 26.95
CA THR A 46 -6.70 -12.79 27.20
C THR A 46 -5.81 -13.97 26.81
N LEU A 47 -5.12 -13.89 25.67
CA LEU A 47 -4.20 -14.95 25.23
C LEU A 47 -3.00 -15.10 26.17
N VAL A 48 -2.45 -14.00 26.66
CA VAL A 48 -1.31 -14.01 27.60
C VAL A 48 -1.73 -14.57 28.96
N ASP A 49 -2.88 -14.16 29.48
CA ASP A 49 -3.39 -14.63 30.76
C ASP A 49 -3.70 -16.13 30.70
N ALA A 50 -4.37 -16.61 29.63
CA ALA A 50 -4.64 -18.03 29.42
C ALA A 50 -3.34 -18.87 29.29
N SER A 51 -2.36 -18.37 28.52
CA SER A 51 -1.07 -19.04 28.35
C SER A 51 -0.29 -19.15 29.67
N ARG A 52 -0.33 -18.10 30.51
CA ARG A 52 0.26 -18.12 31.85
C ARG A 52 -0.48 -19.05 32.80
N SER A 53 -1.82 -19.12 32.74
CA SER A 53 -2.61 -20.11 33.50
C SER A 53 -2.29 -21.55 33.11
N LEU A 54 -1.87 -21.78 31.86
CA LEU A 54 -1.35 -23.06 31.36
C LEU A 54 0.12 -23.32 31.74
N GLY A 55 0.75 -22.46 32.54
CA GLY A 55 2.14 -22.59 32.98
C GLY A 55 3.18 -22.25 31.92
N ALA A 56 2.80 -21.62 30.80
CA ALA A 56 3.72 -21.30 29.72
C ALA A 56 4.55 -20.04 30.01
N GLY A 57 5.85 -20.11 29.74
CA GLY A 57 6.77 -18.97 29.81
C GLY A 57 6.57 -17.96 28.67
N TRP A 58 7.17 -16.78 28.79
CA TRP A 58 7.05 -15.67 27.83
C TRP A 58 7.34 -16.07 26.38
N LEU A 59 8.44 -16.79 26.14
CA LEU A 59 8.84 -17.20 24.79
C LEU A 59 7.85 -18.21 24.18
N THR A 60 7.29 -19.10 25.01
CA THR A 60 6.26 -20.06 24.60
C THR A 60 4.96 -19.35 24.26
N THR A 61 4.52 -18.38 25.08
CA THR A 61 3.35 -17.54 24.80
C THR A 61 3.51 -16.76 23.50
N LEU A 62 4.68 -16.14 23.28
CA LEU A 62 4.97 -15.44 22.03
C LEU A 62 4.88 -16.36 20.81
N ARG A 63 5.60 -17.49 20.82
CA ARG A 63 5.68 -18.38 19.65
C ARG A 63 4.42 -19.19 19.38
N ARG A 64 3.74 -19.64 20.44
CA ARG A 64 2.67 -20.63 20.34
C ARG A 64 1.27 -20.01 20.45
N ALA A 65 1.14 -18.85 21.09
CA ALA A 65 -0.13 -18.13 21.18
C ALA A 65 -0.16 -16.88 20.30
N LEU A 66 0.80 -15.96 20.44
CA LEU A 66 0.71 -14.65 19.77
C LEU A 66 1.11 -14.68 18.29
N LEU A 67 2.25 -15.28 17.96
CA LEU A 67 2.76 -15.37 16.59
C LEU A 67 1.77 -15.97 15.57
N PRO A 68 1.09 -17.11 15.83
CA PRO A 68 0.13 -17.65 14.88
C PRO A 68 -1.09 -16.74 14.68
N ASN A 69 -1.52 -16.03 15.73
CA ASN A 69 -2.64 -15.09 15.64
C ASN A 69 -2.26 -13.78 14.92
N LEU A 70 -0.99 -13.37 14.98
CA LEU A 70 -0.47 -12.20 14.26
C LEU A 70 -0.07 -12.51 12.81
N GLY A 71 -0.29 -13.74 12.31
CA GLY A 71 0.13 -14.15 10.97
C GLY A 71 -0.39 -13.25 9.86
N SER A 72 -1.66 -12.83 9.93
CA SER A 72 -2.27 -11.91 8.95
C SER A 72 -1.61 -10.53 8.96
N ALA A 73 -1.27 -10.01 10.15
CA ALA A 73 -0.59 -8.73 10.32
C ALA A 73 0.86 -8.78 9.84
N LEU A 74 1.55 -9.90 10.05
CA LEU A 74 2.91 -10.14 9.56
C LEU A 74 2.95 -10.20 8.03
N ILE A 75 2.04 -10.95 7.39
CA ILE A 75 1.93 -11.03 5.93
C ILE A 75 1.64 -9.64 5.35
N SER A 76 0.70 -8.91 5.95
CA SER A 76 0.36 -7.54 5.53
C SER A 76 1.56 -6.60 5.67
N SER A 77 2.31 -6.71 6.76
CA SER A 77 3.51 -5.89 6.99
C SER A 77 4.62 -6.23 5.99
N ALA A 78 4.84 -7.50 5.69
CA ALA A 78 5.83 -7.95 4.73
C ALA A 78 5.50 -7.44 3.32
N PHE A 79 4.23 -7.51 2.93
CA PHE A 79 3.77 -6.99 1.64
C PHE A 79 3.91 -5.46 1.55
N LEU A 80 3.54 -4.74 2.61
CA LEU A 80 3.69 -3.29 2.67
C LEU A 80 5.17 -2.89 2.59
N THR A 81 6.04 -3.54 3.36
CA THR A 81 7.48 -3.31 3.32
C THR A 81 8.06 -3.63 1.94
N ALA A 82 7.69 -4.77 1.34
CA ALA A 82 8.13 -5.13 -0.01
C ALA A 82 7.70 -4.08 -1.04
N THR A 83 6.47 -3.59 -0.95
CA THR A 83 5.95 -2.52 -1.82
C THR A 83 6.79 -1.24 -1.68
N VAL A 84 7.07 -0.82 -0.44
CA VAL A 84 7.88 0.39 -0.18
C VAL A 84 9.31 0.22 -0.71
N VAL A 85 9.95 -0.92 -0.46
CA VAL A 85 11.32 -1.19 -0.91
C VAL A 85 11.40 -1.32 -2.43
N LEU A 86 10.40 -1.94 -3.09
CA LEU A 86 10.35 -2.00 -4.55
C LEU A 86 10.12 -0.64 -5.20
N GLY A 87 9.42 0.27 -4.52
CA GLY A 87 9.28 1.67 -4.94
C GLY A 87 10.50 2.53 -4.60
N GLU A 88 11.48 1.99 -3.88
CA GLU A 88 12.67 2.71 -3.47
C GLU A 88 13.71 2.70 -4.59
N PHE A 89 14.00 3.88 -5.13
CA PHE A 89 15.01 4.06 -6.19
C PHE A 89 16.13 5.01 -5.76
N THR A 90 15.81 5.99 -4.93
CA THR A 90 16.66 7.14 -4.61
C THR A 90 17.92 6.74 -3.87
N ILE A 91 17.81 5.91 -2.82
CA ILE A 91 18.91 5.44 -1.98
C ILE A 91 19.80 4.51 -2.79
N ALA A 92 19.23 3.50 -3.45
CA ALA A 92 20.00 2.58 -4.29
C ALA A 92 20.79 3.32 -5.37
N ARG A 93 20.16 4.29 -6.06
CA ARG A 93 20.82 5.10 -7.09
C ARG A 93 21.90 6.01 -6.51
N THR A 94 21.66 6.63 -5.36
CA THR A 94 22.63 7.52 -4.69
C THR A 94 23.88 6.76 -4.26
N LEU A 95 23.72 5.52 -3.76
CA LEU A 95 24.84 4.65 -3.40
C LEU A 95 25.42 3.89 -4.60
N SER A 96 24.95 4.16 -5.82
CA SER A 96 25.39 3.49 -7.06
C SER A 96 25.28 1.96 -6.97
N LYS A 97 24.23 1.45 -6.32
CA LYS A 97 23.97 0.01 -6.15
C LYS A 97 22.99 -0.50 -7.21
N ALA A 98 23.31 -1.67 -7.75
CA ALA A 98 22.44 -2.38 -8.68
C ALA A 98 21.36 -3.13 -7.90
N THR A 99 20.13 -2.62 -7.97
CA THR A 99 18.92 -3.23 -7.43
C THR A 99 17.90 -3.35 -8.56
N PHE A 100 16.81 -4.10 -8.34
CA PHE A 100 15.78 -4.26 -9.36
C PHE A 100 15.22 -2.92 -9.91
N PRO A 101 14.90 -1.90 -9.08
CA PRO A 101 14.45 -0.60 -9.58
C PRO A 101 15.51 0.16 -10.39
N THR A 102 16.78 0.14 -9.95
CA THR A 102 17.85 0.87 -10.66
C THR A 102 18.20 0.21 -12.00
N PHE A 103 18.22 -1.12 -12.05
CA PHE A 103 18.39 -1.87 -13.28
C PHE A 103 17.27 -1.60 -14.29
N SER A 104 16.01 -1.62 -13.81
CA SER A 104 14.84 -1.35 -14.66
C SER A 104 14.92 0.05 -15.27
N PHE A 105 15.25 1.06 -14.46
CA PHE A 105 15.43 2.43 -14.93
C PHE A 105 16.53 2.56 -15.99
N ASP A 106 17.70 1.96 -15.74
CA ASP A 106 18.81 2.00 -16.70
C ASP A 106 18.48 1.28 -18.01
N TYR A 107 17.70 0.19 -17.94
CA TYR A 107 17.18 -0.50 -19.11
C TYR A 107 16.22 0.39 -19.91
N PHE A 108 15.25 1.03 -19.26
CA PHE A 108 14.32 1.95 -19.91
C PHE A 108 15.03 3.13 -20.59
N ASN A 109 16.05 3.70 -19.93
CA ASN A 109 16.76 4.86 -20.47
C ASN A 109 17.61 4.52 -21.70
N ARG A 110 18.11 3.28 -21.82
CA ARG A 110 18.83 2.80 -23.02
C ARG A 110 17.92 2.64 -24.24
N VAL A 111 16.62 2.44 -24.05
CA VAL A 111 15.59 2.30 -25.12
C VAL A 111 14.76 3.60 -25.25
N GLY A 112 15.26 4.71 -24.68
CA GLY A 112 14.48 5.90 -24.31
C GLY A 112 13.74 6.64 -25.42
N GLN A 113 14.11 6.49 -26.69
CA GLN A 113 13.37 7.13 -27.79
C GLN A 113 11.99 6.49 -28.03
N GLY A 114 11.83 5.19 -27.77
CA GLY A 114 10.53 4.51 -27.92
C GLY A 114 9.59 4.73 -26.73
N GLY A 115 10.14 4.90 -25.52
CA GLY A 115 9.37 4.98 -24.27
C GLY A 115 8.49 6.23 -24.17
N ILE A 116 8.97 7.38 -24.65
CA ILE A 116 8.22 8.65 -24.62
C ILE A 116 7.00 8.56 -25.55
N ALA A 117 7.17 8.00 -26.75
CA ALA A 117 6.07 7.81 -27.69
C ALA A 117 4.99 6.89 -27.13
N LEU A 118 5.40 5.79 -26.49
CA LEU A 118 4.48 4.83 -25.87
C LEU A 118 3.72 5.45 -24.68
N ALA A 119 4.41 6.26 -23.86
CA ALA A 119 3.81 6.96 -22.72
C ALA A 119 2.77 7.98 -23.18
N LEU A 120 3.08 8.78 -24.21
CA LEU A 120 2.13 9.73 -24.80
C LEU A 120 0.93 9.02 -25.42
N PHE A 121 1.14 7.92 -26.14
CA PHE A 121 0.06 7.12 -26.72
C PHE A 121 -0.87 6.55 -25.63
N THR A 122 -0.30 6.00 -24.56
CA THR A 122 -1.06 5.43 -23.44
C THR A 122 -1.82 6.51 -22.66
N LEU A 123 -1.21 7.67 -22.45
CA LEU A 123 -1.85 8.83 -21.81
C LEU A 123 -3.05 9.31 -22.62
N VAL A 124 -2.83 9.58 -23.91
CA VAL A 124 -3.91 10.04 -24.82
C VAL A 124 -5.00 8.98 -24.93
N GLY A 125 -4.64 7.71 -25.08
CA GLY A 125 -5.60 6.61 -25.16
C GLY A 125 -6.45 6.47 -23.89
N THR A 126 -5.83 6.55 -22.71
CA THR A 126 -6.54 6.46 -21.43
C THR A 126 -7.47 7.66 -21.22
N THR A 127 -7.00 8.87 -21.49
CA THR A 127 -7.81 10.09 -21.38
C THR A 127 -8.97 10.09 -22.38
N ALA A 128 -8.74 9.64 -23.62
CA ALA A 128 -9.78 9.52 -24.63
C ALA A 128 -10.85 8.49 -24.26
N LEU A 129 -10.44 7.32 -23.74
CA LEU A 129 -11.35 6.27 -23.30
C LEU A 129 -12.22 6.75 -22.14
N LEU A 130 -11.63 7.40 -21.12
CA LEU A 130 -12.36 7.98 -20.01
C LEU A 130 -13.31 9.09 -20.48
N GLY A 131 -12.83 9.98 -21.37
CA GLY A 131 -13.67 11.02 -21.99
C GLY A 131 -14.88 10.44 -22.72
N LEU A 132 -14.67 9.41 -23.54
CA LEU A 132 -15.75 8.73 -24.26
C LEU A 132 -16.77 8.10 -23.29
N LEU A 133 -16.30 7.43 -22.24
CA LEU A 133 -17.16 6.85 -21.22
C LEU A 133 -18.00 7.91 -20.50
N THR A 134 -17.43 9.08 -20.17
CA THR A 134 -18.20 10.16 -19.53
C THR A 134 -19.31 10.70 -20.45
N LEU A 135 -19.05 10.84 -21.76
CA LEU A 135 -20.03 11.30 -22.75
C LEU A 135 -21.16 10.29 -22.93
N LEU A 136 -20.84 8.99 -23.01
CA LEU A 136 -21.82 7.91 -23.14
C LEU A 136 -22.69 7.76 -21.89
N THR A 137 -22.10 7.95 -20.70
CA THR A 137 -22.83 7.79 -19.42
C THR A 137 -23.73 8.97 -19.11
N ARG A 138 -23.35 10.20 -19.51
CA ARG A 138 -24.17 11.42 -19.35
C ARG A 138 -25.54 11.32 -20.05
N SER A 139 -25.60 10.61 -21.18
CA SER A 139 -26.83 10.43 -21.97
C SER A 139 -27.85 9.50 -21.30
N ARG A 140 -27.41 8.58 -20.42
CA ARG A 140 -28.31 7.67 -19.70
C ARG A 140 -28.96 8.31 -18.47
N HIS A 141 -28.31 9.32 -17.87
CA HIS A 141 -28.83 9.97 -16.67
C HIS A 141 -29.98 10.96 -16.92
N ARG A 142 -30.08 11.53 -18.14
CA ARG A 142 -31.20 12.41 -18.52
C ARG A 142 -32.52 11.66 -18.74
N ARG A 143 -32.51 10.39 -19.14
CA ARG A 143 -33.74 9.59 -19.36
C ARG A 143 -34.44 9.15 -18.07
N LYS A 144 -33.76 9.17 -16.92
CA LYS A 144 -34.33 8.75 -15.63
C LYS A 144 -35.13 9.85 -14.90
N LEU A 145 -35.14 11.09 -15.39
CA LEU A 145 -35.87 12.21 -14.79
C LEU A 145 -37.24 12.45 -15.44
N ASP A 146 -37.42 12.06 -16.72
CA ASP A 146 -38.70 12.23 -17.42
C ASP A 146 -39.77 11.22 -16.99
N THR A 147 -39.39 10.06 -16.44
CA THR A 147 -40.34 9.04 -15.96
C THR A 147 -40.89 9.36 -14.56
N THR A 148 -40.21 10.22 -13.78
CA THR A 148 -40.63 10.58 -12.41
C THR A 148 -41.56 11.80 -12.37
N LEU A 149 -41.63 12.59 -13.45
CA LEU A 149 -42.59 13.68 -13.60
C LEU A 149 -43.99 13.21 -14.03
N ILE A 150 -44.15 11.91 -14.32
CA ILE A 150 -45.45 11.24 -14.45
C ILE A 150 -45.79 10.60 -13.10
N GLY A 151 -45.86 11.43 -12.05
CA GLY A 151 -46.39 11.02 -10.75
C GLY A 151 -47.92 10.88 -10.80
N PRO A 152 -48.53 9.92 -10.06
CA PRO A 152 -49.98 9.72 -10.05
C PRO A 152 -50.74 10.96 -9.51
N PRO A 153 -51.97 11.24 -10.00
CA PRO A 153 -52.74 12.40 -9.58
C PRO A 153 -53.02 12.37 -8.08
N ALA A 154 -52.81 13.52 -7.44
CA ALA A 154 -52.94 13.73 -6.00
C ALA A 154 -54.30 13.24 -5.46
N MET A 155 -54.24 12.53 -4.34
CA MET A 155 -55.39 12.11 -3.53
C MET A 155 -56.33 13.28 -3.25
N GLY A 156 -57.56 13.18 -3.75
CA GLY A 156 -58.69 13.97 -3.32
C GLY A 156 -59.09 13.60 -1.89
N VAL A 157 -58.99 14.58 -1.01
CA VAL A 157 -59.59 14.63 0.33
C VAL A 157 -61.10 14.46 0.21
N GLY A 158 -61.68 13.49 0.92
CA GLY A 158 -63.12 13.22 0.84
C GLY A 158 -63.68 12.37 1.97
N SER A 159 -64.24 13.07 2.96
CA SER A 159 -65.42 12.69 3.75
C SER A 159 -65.34 11.49 4.71
N LYS A 160 -65.18 11.82 5.99
CA LYS A 160 -65.66 11.03 7.12
C LYS A 160 -67.20 11.14 7.16
N GLY A 161 -67.93 10.03 7.10
CA GLY A 161 -69.38 10.05 7.24
C GLY A 161 -70.02 8.67 7.36
N LYS A 162 -70.55 8.41 8.57
CA LYS A 162 -71.37 7.28 9.05
C LYS A 162 -70.63 6.14 9.70
#